data_AF-A0A1Q7T2N1-F1
#
_entry.id   AF-A0A1Q7T2N1-F1
#
_cell.length_a   1.000
_cell.length_b   1.000
_cell.length_c   1.000
_cell.angle_alpha   90.00
_cell.angle_beta   90.00
_cell.angle_gamma   90.00
#
_symmetry.space_group_name_H-M   'P 1'
#
loop_
_entity.id
_entity.type
_entity.pdbx_description
1 polymer ?
#
loop_
_entity_poly.entity_id
_entity_poly.type
_entity_poly.pdbx_seq_one_letter_code
_entity_poly.pdbx_strand_id
1 'polypeptide(L)'
;MHRAKELITDVQGFDNARDPTAAAPSFAKKYHRYLQETTCDHDVCQYRFVFTNRPVSILHLAKQAQIEALVTVYRAQLDFVSLSLISSVFKENSPIVYVQENFCKDRTDIKCDHFAINPHGRYVTPIWNGIVEFGQVASDEQKQLAWSLKTDCMIAPHGCSDISEIMPELWKRVSPDSVSSRVRSTADSIAEGAQPLPD
;
A
#
# COMPACT_ATOMS: atom_id res chain seq x y z
N MET A 1 -12.08 -7.87 11.58
CA MET A 1 -10.96 -7.44 10.72
C MET A 1 -10.30 -8.57 9.93
N HIS A 2 -10.80 -9.82 9.98
CA HIS A 2 -10.42 -10.88 9.02
C HIS A 2 -10.48 -10.40 7.56
N ARG A 3 -11.51 -9.58 7.24
CA ARG A 3 -11.68 -8.94 5.93
C ARG A 3 -10.53 -8.02 5.49
N ALA A 4 -9.82 -7.38 6.40
CA ALA A 4 -8.67 -6.53 6.06
C ALA A 4 -7.44 -7.35 5.67
N LYS A 5 -7.20 -8.46 6.37
CA LYS A 5 -6.16 -9.42 5.99
C LYS A 5 -6.49 -10.09 4.66
N GLU A 6 -7.72 -10.54 4.50
CA GLU A 6 -8.21 -11.05 3.21
C GLU A 6 -8.08 -10.02 2.08
N LEU A 7 -8.37 -8.73 2.34
CA LEU A 7 -8.21 -7.65 1.35
C LEU A 7 -6.76 -7.55 0.87
N ILE A 8 -5.81 -7.52 1.80
CA ILE A 8 -4.38 -7.46 1.47
C ILE A 8 -3.97 -8.68 0.66
N THR A 9 -4.40 -9.88 1.07
CA THR A 9 -4.13 -11.13 0.34
C THR A 9 -4.75 -11.14 -1.06
N ASP A 10 -5.96 -10.62 -1.22
CA ASP A 10 -6.62 -10.51 -2.52
C ASP A 10 -5.91 -9.52 -3.44
N VAL A 11 -5.45 -8.39 -2.91
CA VAL A 11 -4.65 -7.39 -3.64
C VAL A 11 -3.32 -8.01 -4.11
N GLN A 12 -2.62 -8.73 -3.23
CA GLN A 12 -1.42 -9.50 -3.59
C GLN A 12 -1.68 -10.52 -4.71
N GLY A 13 -2.92 -11.04 -4.78
CA GLY A 13 -3.34 -12.02 -5.77
C GLY A 13 -3.57 -11.46 -7.18
N PHE A 14 -3.67 -10.14 -7.35
CA PHE A 14 -3.96 -9.53 -8.66
C PHE A 14 -2.93 -9.86 -9.72
N ASP A 15 -1.67 -9.92 -9.32
CA ASP A 15 -0.55 -10.17 -10.22
C ASP A 15 -0.54 -11.60 -10.78
N ASN A 16 -1.21 -12.52 -10.07
CA ASN A 16 -1.36 -13.92 -10.43
C ASN A 16 -2.80 -14.23 -10.90
N ALA A 17 -3.62 -13.22 -11.18
CA ALA A 17 -4.98 -13.41 -11.63
C ALA A 17 -5.00 -14.14 -12.99
N ARG A 18 -5.73 -15.25 -13.07
CA ARG A 18 -5.91 -16.01 -14.32
C ARG A 18 -6.56 -15.19 -15.43
N ASP A 19 -7.43 -14.26 -15.04
CA ASP A 19 -8.08 -13.30 -15.93
C ASP A 19 -7.93 -11.89 -15.33
N PRO A 20 -6.92 -11.12 -15.78
CA PRO A 20 -6.68 -9.75 -15.30
C PRO A 20 -7.85 -8.80 -15.55
N THR A 21 -8.65 -9.04 -16.60
CA THR A 21 -9.80 -8.19 -16.94
C THR A 21 -10.98 -8.42 -16.01
N ALA A 22 -11.13 -9.65 -15.52
CA ALA A 22 -12.14 -10.00 -14.52
C ALA A 22 -11.71 -9.72 -13.07
N ALA A 23 -10.42 -9.49 -12.82
CA ALA A 23 -9.86 -9.33 -11.48
C ALA A 23 -10.46 -8.13 -10.73
N ALA A 24 -10.42 -6.93 -11.30
CA ALA A 24 -11.00 -5.74 -10.69
C ALA A 24 -12.53 -5.82 -10.49
N PRO A 25 -13.34 -6.22 -11.50
CA PRO A 25 -14.77 -6.42 -11.30
C PRO A 25 -15.10 -7.45 -10.22
N SER A 26 -14.35 -8.55 -10.15
CA SER A 26 -14.53 -9.59 -9.12
C SER A 26 -14.20 -9.06 -7.73
N PHE A 27 -13.12 -8.29 -7.60
CA PHE A 27 -12.73 -7.61 -6.37
C PHE A 27 -13.80 -6.61 -5.92
N ALA A 28 -14.27 -5.75 -6.84
CA ALA A 28 -15.32 -4.78 -6.56
C ALA A 28 -16.62 -5.45 -6.10
N LYS A 29 -17.00 -6.57 -6.73
CA LYS A 29 -18.15 -7.37 -6.32
C LYS A 29 -17.97 -7.97 -4.91
N LYS A 30 -16.79 -8.55 -4.62
CA LYS A 30 -16.47 -9.15 -3.31
C LYS A 30 -16.54 -8.12 -2.18
N TYR A 31 -16.00 -6.92 -2.42
CA TYR A 31 -15.88 -5.87 -1.42
C TYR A 31 -16.93 -4.75 -1.57
N HIS A 32 -18.04 -4.97 -2.29
CA HIS A 32 -19.05 -3.94 -2.57
C HIS A 32 -19.59 -3.22 -1.33
N ARG A 33 -19.65 -3.91 -0.17
CA ARG A 33 -20.12 -3.31 1.09
C ARG A 33 -19.16 -2.26 1.67
N TYR A 34 -17.92 -2.27 1.20
CA TYR A 34 -16.86 -1.34 1.59
C TYR A 34 -16.55 -0.33 0.50
N LEU A 35 -17.19 -0.45 -0.67
CA LEU A 35 -17.06 0.51 -1.77
C LEU A 35 -17.68 1.83 -1.35
N GLN A 36 -16.85 2.86 -1.24
CA GLN A 36 -17.28 4.20 -0.84
C GLN A 36 -17.53 5.08 -2.06
N GLU A 37 -16.73 4.91 -3.11
CA GLU A 37 -16.77 5.77 -4.29
C GLU A 37 -16.39 4.98 -5.54
N THR A 38 -17.03 5.31 -6.66
CA THR A 38 -16.65 4.84 -7.99
C THR A 38 -16.62 6.04 -8.92
N THR A 39 -15.46 6.31 -9.47
CA THR A 39 -15.25 7.44 -10.39
C THR A 39 -14.78 6.86 -11.71
N CYS A 40 -15.59 7.02 -12.74
CA CYS A 40 -15.23 6.62 -14.09
C CYS A 40 -15.17 7.86 -14.99
N ASP A 41 -14.05 8.02 -15.67
CA ASP A 41 -13.83 9.04 -16.68
C ASP A 41 -13.23 8.39 -17.94
N HIS A 42 -13.98 8.45 -19.03
CA HIS A 42 -13.66 7.78 -20.29
C HIS A 42 -13.25 6.30 -20.12
N ASP A 43 -11.98 5.99 -20.37
CA ASP A 43 -11.41 4.64 -20.33
C ASP A 43 -10.90 4.26 -18.93
N VAL A 44 -10.95 5.17 -17.95
CA VAL A 44 -10.44 4.98 -16.59
C VAL A 44 -11.59 4.83 -15.61
N CYS A 45 -11.54 3.81 -14.77
CA CYS A 45 -12.45 3.65 -13.62
C CYS A 45 -11.63 3.43 -12.34
N GLN A 46 -11.99 4.16 -11.29
CA GLN A 46 -11.39 4.07 -9.98
C GLN A 46 -12.44 3.59 -8.97
N TYR A 47 -12.08 2.57 -8.20
CA TYR A 47 -12.89 2.01 -7.15
C TYR A 47 -12.21 2.22 -5.81
N ARG A 48 -12.84 2.98 -4.93
CA ARG A 48 -12.32 3.31 -3.60
C ARG A 48 -13.05 2.52 -2.54
N PHE A 49 -12.33 1.65 -1.83
CA PHE A 49 -12.85 0.83 -0.74
C PHE A 49 -12.29 1.29 0.59
N VAL A 50 -13.13 1.45 1.60
CA VAL A 50 -12.71 1.93 2.92
C VAL A 50 -13.16 0.98 4.02
N PHE A 51 -12.19 0.49 4.78
CA PHE A 51 -12.36 -0.41 5.91
C PHE A 51 -12.00 0.34 7.18
N THR A 52 -12.97 0.56 8.07
CA THR A 52 -12.75 1.32 9.30
C THR A 52 -12.96 0.45 10.54
N ASN A 53 -12.26 0.80 11.63
CA ASN A 53 -12.54 0.25 12.96
C ASN A 53 -13.63 1.05 13.71
N ARG A 54 -14.46 1.82 12.99
CA ARG A 54 -15.42 2.77 13.57
C ARG A 54 -16.26 2.20 14.73
N PRO A 55 -16.83 0.98 14.64
CA PRO A 55 -17.60 0.41 15.75
C PRO A 55 -16.81 0.29 17.06
N VAL A 56 -15.53 -0.11 17.00
CA VAL A 56 -14.65 -0.24 18.18
C VAL A 56 -14.23 1.15 18.68
N SER A 57 -14.05 2.11 17.77
CA SER A 57 -13.69 3.48 18.14
C SER A 57 -14.81 4.27 18.82
N ILE A 58 -16.07 4.04 18.42
CA ILE A 58 -17.25 4.67 19.05
C ILE A 58 -17.40 4.22 20.51
N LEU A 59 -17.01 2.99 20.81
CA LEU A 59 -16.98 2.46 22.18
C LEU A 59 -15.75 2.94 22.97
N HIS A 60 -14.94 3.83 22.42
CA HIS A 60 -13.68 4.32 23.00
C HIS A 60 -12.65 3.22 23.32
N LEU A 61 -12.78 2.03 22.72
CA LEU A 61 -11.89 0.89 22.95
C LEU A 61 -10.59 0.99 22.14
N ALA A 62 -10.62 1.71 21.02
CA ALA A 62 -9.46 1.99 20.18
C ALA A 62 -9.61 3.37 19.53
N LYS A 63 -8.50 3.98 19.10
CA LYS A 63 -8.54 5.19 18.26
C LYS A 63 -9.03 4.83 16.86
N GLN A 64 -9.64 5.78 16.17
CA GLN A 64 -10.14 5.56 14.80
C GLN A 64 -8.97 5.29 13.85
N ALA A 65 -9.10 4.22 13.06
CA ALA A 65 -8.15 3.78 12.06
C ALA A 65 -8.90 3.21 10.85
N GLN A 66 -8.32 3.37 9.67
CA GLN A 66 -8.89 2.89 8.41
C GLN A 66 -7.82 2.38 7.44
N ILE A 67 -8.22 1.41 6.63
CA ILE A 67 -7.49 0.93 5.46
C ILE A 67 -8.30 1.36 4.25
N GLU A 68 -7.65 2.06 3.34
CA GLU A 68 -8.22 2.44 2.06
C GLU A 68 -7.54 1.64 0.96
N ALA A 69 -8.34 1.03 0.08
CA ALA A 69 -7.86 0.41 -1.15
C ALA A 69 -8.38 1.21 -2.34
N LEU A 70 -7.48 1.63 -3.21
CA LEU A 70 -7.81 2.26 -4.48
C LEU A 70 -7.42 1.30 -5.60
N VAL A 71 -8.41 0.86 -6.37
CA VAL A 71 -8.20 0.00 -7.55
C VAL A 71 -8.53 0.83 -8.78
N THR A 72 -7.54 1.02 -9.65
CA THR A 72 -7.72 1.73 -10.92
C THR A 72 -7.67 0.75 -12.07
N VAL A 73 -8.64 0.89 -12.96
CA VAL A 73 -8.78 0.12 -14.18
C VAL A 73 -8.68 1.07 -15.35
N TYR A 74 -7.83 0.78 -16.33
CA TYR A 74 -7.74 1.49 -17.60
C TYR A 74 -8.06 0.52 -18.74
N ARG A 75 -9.01 0.87 -19.60
CA ARG A 75 -9.46 0.03 -20.73
C ARG A 75 -9.76 -1.43 -20.34
N ALA A 76 -10.50 -1.58 -19.24
CA ALA A 76 -10.86 -2.88 -18.64
C ALA A 76 -9.67 -3.74 -18.14
N GLN A 77 -8.48 -3.17 -18.02
CA GLN A 77 -7.31 -3.82 -17.41
C GLN A 77 -6.92 -3.12 -16.11
N LEU A 78 -6.36 -3.85 -15.17
CA LEU A 78 -5.76 -3.23 -13.97
C LEU A 78 -4.65 -2.27 -14.41
N ASP A 79 -4.67 -1.05 -13.88
CA ASP A 79 -3.63 -0.04 -14.12
C ASP A 79 -2.77 0.12 -12.86
N PHE A 80 -3.39 0.31 -11.70
CA PHE A 80 -2.70 0.22 -10.42
C PHE A 80 -3.65 -0.19 -9.30
N VAL A 81 -3.06 -0.70 -8.22
CA VAL A 81 -3.73 -0.87 -6.93
C VAL A 81 -2.89 -0.18 -5.85
N SER A 82 -3.54 0.50 -4.92
CA SER A 82 -2.86 1.02 -3.74
C SER A 82 -3.61 0.71 -2.45
N LEU A 83 -2.86 0.54 -1.38
CA LEU A 83 -3.34 0.40 -0.01
C LEU A 83 -2.77 1.53 0.83
N SER A 84 -3.65 2.24 1.53
CA SER A 84 -3.30 3.31 2.47
C SER A 84 -3.80 2.98 3.87
N LEU A 85 -2.91 3.02 4.86
CA LEU A 85 -3.28 2.90 6.28
C LEU A 85 -3.32 4.29 6.91
N ILE A 86 -4.48 4.70 7.40
CA ILE A 86 -4.70 6.00 8.04
C ILE A 86 -5.13 5.75 9.49
N SER A 87 -4.58 6.49 10.44
CA SER A 87 -4.93 6.34 11.86
C SER A 87 -4.84 7.66 12.62
N SER A 88 -5.94 7.99 13.30
CA SER A 88 -6.04 9.14 14.21
C SER A 88 -5.09 9.04 15.43
N VAL A 89 -4.46 7.89 15.65
CA VAL A 89 -3.38 7.73 16.66
C VAL A 89 -2.20 8.64 16.33
N PHE A 90 -1.78 8.68 15.07
CA PHE A 90 -0.50 9.27 14.69
C PHE A 90 -0.68 10.61 14.00
N LYS A 91 -1.74 10.76 13.19
CA LYS A 91 -2.11 12.04 12.56
C LYS A 91 -3.55 12.02 12.05
N GLU A 92 -4.26 13.13 12.20
CA GLU A 92 -5.59 13.31 11.62
C GLU A 92 -5.50 13.37 10.08
N ASN A 93 -6.23 12.48 9.40
CA ASN A 93 -6.46 12.52 7.95
C ASN A 93 -5.23 12.44 7.03
N SER A 94 -4.12 11.81 7.43
CA SER A 94 -2.97 11.55 6.54
C SER A 94 -2.62 10.06 6.47
N PRO A 95 -2.29 9.51 5.28
CA PRO A 95 -1.81 8.14 5.16
C PRO A 95 -0.47 7.99 5.88
N ILE A 96 -0.38 6.99 6.74
CA ILE A 96 0.83 6.67 7.50
C ILE A 96 1.71 5.71 6.71
N VAL A 97 1.09 4.78 6.00
CA VAL A 97 1.74 3.83 5.12
C VAL A 97 0.98 3.78 3.81
N TYR A 98 1.70 3.95 2.71
CA TYR A 98 1.18 3.85 1.35
C TYR A 98 1.95 2.77 0.60
N VAL A 99 1.25 1.79 0.04
CA VAL A 99 1.83 0.76 -0.82
C VAL A 99 1.06 0.74 -2.13
N GLN A 100 1.75 0.81 -3.26
CA GLN A 100 1.16 0.79 -4.59
C GLN A 100 1.92 -0.14 -5.53
N GLU A 101 1.15 -0.89 -6.31
CA GLU A 101 1.63 -1.69 -7.42
C GLU A 101 1.04 -1.17 -8.72
N ASN A 102 1.90 -0.94 -9.70
CA ASN A 102 1.55 -0.51 -11.06
C ASN A 102 1.55 -1.71 -12.01
N PHE A 103 0.39 -2.01 -12.62
CA PHE A 103 0.21 -3.08 -13.59
C PHE A 103 0.56 -2.60 -15.00
N CYS A 104 1.87 -2.54 -15.26
CA CYS A 104 2.44 -1.86 -16.41
C CYS A 104 3.27 -2.75 -17.34
N LYS A 105 3.27 -4.08 -17.14
CA LYS A 105 4.19 -4.99 -17.84
C LYS A 105 4.09 -4.90 -19.36
N ASP A 106 2.88 -4.69 -19.88
CA ASP A 106 2.62 -4.63 -21.32
C ASP A 106 2.56 -3.18 -21.86
N ARG A 107 2.88 -2.19 -21.02
CA ARG A 107 2.89 -0.78 -21.40
C ARG A 107 4.27 -0.35 -21.91
N THR A 108 4.28 0.42 -22.99
CA THR A 108 5.50 0.94 -23.61
C THR A 108 5.84 2.37 -23.19
N ASP A 109 4.89 3.08 -22.58
CA ASP A 109 5.00 4.49 -22.24
C ASP A 109 5.49 4.73 -20.80
N ILE A 110 5.51 3.69 -19.95
CA ILE A 110 6.01 3.74 -18.57
C ILE A 110 6.94 2.57 -18.28
N LYS A 111 7.98 2.83 -17.48
CA LYS A 111 8.88 1.76 -17.01
C LYS A 111 8.23 0.97 -15.89
N CYS A 112 8.28 -0.35 -15.99
CA CYS A 112 7.64 -1.24 -15.03
C CYS A 112 8.59 -1.89 -14.02
N ASP A 113 9.89 -1.66 -14.13
CA ASP A 113 10.97 -2.21 -13.32
C ASP A 113 11.36 -1.34 -12.11
N HIS A 114 10.49 -0.41 -11.73
CA HIS A 114 10.73 0.44 -10.58
C HIS A 114 10.35 -0.24 -9.27
N PHE A 115 11.15 0.00 -8.25
CA PHE A 115 10.90 -0.31 -6.85
C PHE A 115 11.39 0.88 -6.03
N ALA A 116 10.49 1.76 -5.65
CA ALA A 116 10.77 2.99 -4.91
C ALA A 116 10.31 2.81 -3.46
N ILE A 117 11.21 3.11 -2.53
CA ILE A 117 10.96 3.04 -1.09
C ILE A 117 11.32 4.40 -0.52
N ASN A 118 10.35 5.06 0.10
CA ASN A 118 10.55 6.35 0.70
C ASN A 118 10.04 6.34 2.15
N PRO A 119 10.86 5.87 3.11
CA PRO A 119 10.50 5.91 4.52
C PRO A 119 10.64 7.36 5.04
N HIS A 120 9.61 7.85 5.71
CA HIS A 120 9.60 9.21 6.27
C HIS A 120 9.38 9.14 7.79
N GLY A 121 10.04 10.03 8.54
CA GLY A 121 9.77 10.19 9.97
C GLY A 121 8.47 10.97 10.24
N ARG A 122 8.08 11.14 11.52
CA ARG A 122 6.84 11.84 11.92
C ARG A 122 6.73 13.32 11.51
N TYR A 123 7.78 13.92 10.95
CA TYR A 123 7.93 15.38 10.82
C TYR A 123 8.31 15.88 9.41
N VAL A 124 7.92 15.17 8.34
CA VAL A 124 8.19 15.60 6.95
C VAL A 124 6.90 16.11 6.28
N THR A 125 7.03 17.07 5.35
CA THR A 125 5.94 17.58 4.50
C THR A 125 6.26 17.20 3.05
N PRO A 126 5.36 16.57 2.27
CA PRO A 126 3.99 16.18 2.59
C PRO A 126 3.93 15.04 3.63
N ILE A 127 2.87 15.03 4.45
CA ILE A 127 2.90 14.33 5.75
C ILE A 127 2.50 12.86 5.65
N TRP A 128 3.32 12.08 4.95
CA TRP A 128 3.14 10.64 4.83
C TRP A 128 4.35 9.99 5.51
N ASN A 129 4.17 8.96 6.35
CA ASN A 129 5.28 8.37 7.12
C ASN A 129 5.98 7.22 6.35
N GLY A 130 5.52 6.88 5.16
CA GLY A 130 6.23 5.96 4.29
C GLY A 130 5.46 5.59 3.03
N ILE A 131 6.18 5.54 1.91
CA ILE A 131 5.66 5.17 0.59
C ILE A 131 6.48 4.02 0.03
N VAL A 132 5.80 3.03 -0.53
CA VAL A 132 6.38 1.98 -1.36
C VAL A 132 5.61 1.95 -2.67
N GLU A 133 6.30 2.21 -3.77
CA GLU A 133 5.72 2.19 -5.11
C GLU A 133 6.55 1.26 -5.98
N PHE A 134 5.90 0.33 -6.67
CA PHE A 134 6.61 -0.61 -7.52
C PHE A 134 5.79 -1.01 -8.73
N GLY A 135 6.49 -1.41 -9.79
CA GLY A 135 5.85 -1.95 -10.97
C GLY A 135 5.72 -3.47 -10.92
N GLN A 136 4.83 -3.98 -11.76
CA GLN A 136 4.50 -5.39 -11.91
C GLN A 136 5.70 -6.30 -12.19
N VAL A 137 6.86 -5.80 -12.62
CA VAL A 137 8.06 -6.63 -12.81
C VAL A 137 9.06 -6.55 -11.64
N ALA A 138 8.69 -5.94 -10.50
CA ALA A 138 9.42 -6.11 -9.25
C ALA A 138 9.51 -7.59 -8.85
N SER A 139 10.55 -7.98 -8.09
CA SER A 139 10.74 -9.38 -7.70
C SER A 139 9.64 -9.87 -6.75
N ASP A 140 9.38 -11.18 -6.74
CA ASP A 140 8.39 -11.76 -5.82
C ASP A 140 8.70 -11.44 -4.35
N GLU A 141 9.99 -11.44 -3.98
CA GLU A 141 10.45 -11.03 -2.64
C GLU A 141 10.13 -9.56 -2.36
N GLN A 142 10.40 -8.66 -3.30
CA GLN A 142 10.07 -7.23 -3.19
C GLN A 142 8.57 -7.00 -3.01
N LYS A 143 7.75 -7.68 -3.81
CA LYS A 143 6.28 -7.62 -3.73
C LYS A 143 5.77 -8.16 -2.40
N GLN A 144 6.25 -9.33 -1.99
CA GLN A 144 5.87 -9.93 -0.71
C GLN A 144 6.21 -9.00 0.47
N LEU A 145 7.41 -8.42 0.46
CA LEU A 145 7.82 -7.49 1.51
C LEU A 145 7.02 -6.19 1.46
N ALA A 146 6.69 -5.66 0.28
CA ALA A 146 5.87 -4.44 0.15
C ALA A 146 4.44 -4.65 0.65
N TRP A 147 3.84 -5.78 0.31
CA TRP A 147 2.48 -6.11 0.71
C TRP A 147 2.35 -6.70 2.11
N SER A 148 3.44 -6.87 2.87
CA SER A 148 3.45 -7.43 4.24
C SER A 148 2.93 -6.46 5.32
N LEU A 149 1.83 -5.76 5.02
CA LEU A 149 1.23 -4.76 5.90
C LEU A 149 0.64 -5.39 7.16
N LYS A 150 1.09 -4.90 8.31
CA LYS A 150 0.59 -5.32 9.61
C LYS A 150 -0.62 -4.48 9.98
N THR A 151 -1.73 -5.13 10.31
CA THR A 151 -3.02 -4.46 10.59
C THR A 151 -3.61 -4.82 11.95
N ASP A 152 -2.94 -5.69 12.71
CA ASP A 152 -3.47 -6.24 13.97
C ASP A 152 -3.69 -5.18 15.04
N CYS A 153 -2.78 -4.22 15.16
CA CYS A 153 -2.90 -3.16 16.16
C CYS A 153 -4.08 -2.22 15.90
N MET A 154 -4.57 -2.11 14.66
CA MET A 154 -5.64 -1.18 14.30
C MET A 154 -6.99 -1.56 14.93
N ILE A 155 -7.13 -2.79 15.42
CA ILE A 155 -8.32 -3.30 16.12
C ILE A 155 -8.04 -3.83 17.52
N ALA A 156 -6.78 -3.82 17.95
CA ALA A 156 -6.42 -4.20 19.30
C ALA A 156 -7.05 -3.22 20.30
N PRO A 157 -7.37 -3.67 21.53
CA PRO A 157 -7.67 -2.75 22.62
C PRO A 157 -6.54 -1.71 22.75
N HIS A 158 -6.90 -0.43 22.89
CA HIS A 158 -6.01 0.74 22.87
C HIS A 158 -5.43 1.15 21.49
N GLY A 159 -5.63 0.35 20.45
CA GLY A 159 -5.16 0.64 19.10
C GLY A 159 -3.64 0.50 18.95
N CYS A 160 -3.10 1.04 17.85
CA CYS A 160 -1.66 1.04 17.62
C CYS A 160 -0.95 2.00 18.59
N SER A 161 0.22 1.59 19.09
CA SER A 161 1.03 2.43 19.99
C SER A 161 2.24 3.05 19.29
N ASP A 162 2.69 2.42 18.21
CA ASP A 162 3.87 2.81 17.44
C ASP A 162 3.69 2.55 15.94
N ILE A 163 4.35 3.36 15.10
CA ILE A 163 4.27 3.20 13.65
C ILE A 163 4.78 1.83 13.18
N SER A 164 5.77 1.24 13.87
CA SER A 164 6.30 -0.08 13.51
C SER A 164 5.32 -1.23 13.60
N GLU A 165 4.17 -1.03 14.26
CA GLU A 165 3.10 -2.02 14.33
C GLU A 165 2.24 -2.06 13.05
N ILE A 166 2.40 -1.08 12.15
CA ILE A 166 1.70 -1.00 10.85
C ILE A 166 2.62 -0.95 9.63
N MET A 167 3.94 -0.91 9.84
CA MET A 167 4.89 -0.88 8.74
C MET A 167 5.01 -2.24 8.01
N PRO A 168 5.18 -2.25 6.68
CA PRO A 168 5.61 -3.44 5.95
C PRO A 168 7.00 -3.90 6.41
N GLU A 169 7.32 -5.17 6.20
CA GLU A 169 8.57 -5.80 6.61
C GLU A 169 9.80 -5.23 5.91
N LEU A 170 9.64 -4.62 4.72
CA LEU A 170 10.75 -3.90 4.08
C LEU A 170 11.24 -2.70 4.90
N TRP A 171 10.49 -2.22 5.88
CA TRP A 171 10.92 -1.16 6.77
C TRP A 171 11.44 -1.70 8.11
N LYS A 172 12.38 -0.95 8.69
CA LYS A 172 12.94 -1.20 10.01
C LYS A 172 12.86 0.07 10.83
N ARG A 173 12.26 -0.01 12.00
CA ARG A 173 12.36 1.05 13.01
C ARG A 173 13.81 1.18 13.46
N VAL A 174 14.36 2.38 13.36
CA VAL A 174 15.71 2.72 13.84
C VAL A 174 15.68 3.66 15.04
N SER A 175 14.61 4.43 15.22
CA SER A 175 14.34 5.20 16.44
C SER A 175 12.82 5.40 16.62
N PRO A 176 12.34 6.03 17.71
CA PRO A 176 10.91 6.30 17.91
C PRO A 176 10.22 7.03 16.75
N ASP A 177 10.98 7.82 15.99
CA ASP A 177 10.47 8.66 14.90
C ASP A 177 11.20 8.45 13.57
N SER A 178 12.04 7.42 13.47
CA SER A 178 12.85 7.14 12.28
C SER A 178 12.72 5.70 11.81
N VAL A 179 12.60 5.58 10.49
CA VAL A 179 12.39 4.34 9.76
C VAL A 179 13.46 4.27 8.68
N SER A 180 14.12 3.13 8.54
CA SER A 180 15.03 2.83 7.44
C SER A 180 14.45 1.71 6.58
N SER A 181 14.96 1.56 5.36
CA SER A 181 14.65 0.40 4.54
C SER A 181 15.57 -0.78 4.84
N ARG A 182 15.05 -2.00 4.74
CA ARG A 182 15.79 -3.27 4.72
C ARG A 182 16.15 -3.72 3.31
N VAL A 183 15.42 -3.20 2.33
CA VAL A 183 15.57 -3.51 0.90
C VAL A 183 16.04 -2.26 0.18
N ARG A 184 16.76 -2.44 -0.91
CA ARG A 184 17.24 -1.32 -1.73
C ARG A 184 16.19 -0.90 -2.74
N SER A 185 16.09 0.39 -3.00
CA SER A 185 15.33 0.88 -4.14
C SER A 185 16.07 0.61 -5.46
N THR A 186 15.36 0.66 -6.58
CA THR A 186 15.99 0.62 -7.91
C THR A 186 16.98 1.78 -8.07
N ALA A 187 16.67 2.96 -7.53
CA ALA A 187 17.56 4.12 -7.58
C ALA A 187 18.88 3.90 -6.81
N ASP A 188 18.82 3.31 -5.62
CA ASP A 188 20.02 2.97 -4.83
C ASP A 188 20.91 1.99 -5.60
N SER A 189 20.29 0.99 -6.22
CA SER A 189 20.98 -0.04 -6.99
C SER A 189 21.68 0.54 -8.23
N ILE A 190 21.04 1.49 -8.92
CA ILE A 190 21.61 2.19 -10.08
C ILE A 190 22.77 3.12 -9.66
N ALA A 191 22.62 3.85 -8.56
CA ALA A 191 23.63 4.79 -8.09
C ALA A 191 24.96 4.10 -7.71
N GLU A 192 24.90 2.92 -7.09
CA GLU A 192 26.11 2.12 -6.77
C GLU A 192 26.73 1.49 -8.01
N GLY A 193 25.93 0.98 -8.96
CA GLY A 193 26.44 0.45 -10.23
C GLY A 193 27.11 1.52 -11.11
N ALA A 194 26.83 2.80 -10.86
CA ALA A 194 27.46 3.93 -11.50
C ALA A 194 28.73 4.43 -10.77
N GLN A 195 29.08 3.88 -9.60
CA GLN A 195 30.33 4.21 -8.92
C GLN A 195 31.51 3.57 -9.66
N PRO A 196 32.61 4.32 -9.92
CA PRO A 196 33.83 3.74 -10.48
C PRO A 196 34.35 2.64 -9.55
N LEU A 197 34.78 1.52 -10.13
CA LEU A 197 35.49 0.49 -9.37
C LEU A 197 36.74 1.12 -8.75
N PRO A 198 37.06 0.82 -7.47
CA PRO A 198 38.30 1.28 -6.86
C PRO A 198 39.50 0.65 -7.59
N ASP A 199 40.49 1.49 -7.89
CA ASP A 199 41.76 1.11 -8.54
C ASP A 199 42.53 0.03 -7.76
#